data_AF-A0A831WSV0-F1
#
_entry.id   AF-A0A831WSV0-F1
#
_cell.length_a   1.000
_cell.length_b   1.000
_cell.length_c   1.000
_cell.angle_alpha   90.00
_cell.angle_beta   90.00
_cell.angle_gamma   90.00
#
_symmetry.space_group_name_H-M   'P 1'
#
loop_
_entity.id
_entity.type
_entity.pdbx_description
1 polymer ?
#
loop_
_entity_poly.entity_id
_entity_poly.type
_entity_poly.pdbx_seq_one_letter_code
_entity_poly.pdbx_strand_id
1 'polypeptide(L)' 'MGIFKKKELKIGLALGSGAARGLAHIGVLKVLIEEGIPIDYISGSSMG' A
#
# COMPACT_ATOMS: atom_id res chain seq x y z
N MET A 1 -25.14 -24.05 -11.22
CA MET A 1 -23.71 -24.00 -10.86
C MET A 1 -23.38 -22.55 -10.52
N GLY A 2 -22.90 -22.26 -9.31
CA GLY A 2 -23.01 -20.94 -8.64
C GLY A 2 -22.44 -19.73 -9.39
N ILE A 3 -23.18 -18.61 -9.35
CA ILE A 3 -22.91 -17.34 -10.08
C ILE A 3 -22.18 -16.29 -9.21
N PHE A 4 -21.73 -16.63 -8.00
CA PHE A 4 -21.10 -15.65 -7.12
C PHE A 4 -19.57 -15.71 -7.20
N LYS A 5 -18.98 -14.84 -8.03
CA LYS A 5 -17.54 -14.57 -8.02
C LYS A 5 -17.21 -13.79 -6.73
N LYS A 6 -16.36 -14.35 -5.88
CA LYS A 6 -15.88 -13.69 -4.65
C LYS A 6 -15.19 -12.39 -5.05
N LYS A 7 -15.62 -11.26 -4.49
CA LYS A 7 -15.00 -9.96 -4.73
C LYS A 7 -13.59 -10.00 -4.14
N GLU A 8 -12.58 -9.76 -4.95
CA GLU A 8 -11.20 -9.65 -4.47
C GLU A 8 -11.08 -8.44 -3.54
N LEU A 9 -10.48 -8.67 -2.38
CA LEU A 9 -10.20 -7.61 -1.42
C LEU A 9 -9.10 -6.73 -2.00
N LYS A 10 -9.37 -5.42 -2.05
CA LYS A 10 -8.38 -4.45 -2.50
C LYS A 10 -7.67 -3.84 -1.31
N ILE A 11 -6.37 -3.65 -1.42
CA ILE A 11 -5.50 -3.11 -0.39
C ILE A 11 -5.09 -1.68 -0.80
N GLY A 12 -5.36 -0.72 0.09
CA GLY A 12 -4.92 0.66 -0.06
C GLY A 12 -3.83 1.00 0.96
N LEU A 13 -2.77 1.67 0.51
CA LEU A 13 -1.68 2.16 1.35
C LEU A 13 -1.76 3.69 1.44
N ALA A 14 -1.86 4.23 2.66
CA ALA A 14 -1.86 5.66 2.91
C ALA A 14 -0.56 6.10 3.58
N LEU A 15 0.22 6.94 2.89
CA LEU A 15 1.49 7.47 3.35
C LEU A 15 1.28 8.85 4.00
N GLY A 16 1.57 8.92 5.31
CA GLY A 16 1.50 10.18 6.06
C GLY A 16 2.66 11.12 5.73
N SER A 17 2.46 12.42 5.98
CA SER A 17 3.55 13.41 5.90
C SER A 17 4.63 13.12 6.97
N GLY A 18 5.82 13.70 6.82
CA GLY A 18 6.93 13.43 7.75
C GLY A 18 8.20 14.24 7.54
N ALA A 19 8.17 15.30 6.71
CA ALA A 19 9.36 16.03 6.29
C ALA A 19 10.50 15.06 5.89
N ALA A 20 11.72 15.26 6.41
CA ALA A 20 12.87 14.39 6.14
C ALA A 20 12.67 12.92 6.59
N ARG A 21 11.78 12.65 7.56
CA ARG A 21 11.50 11.28 8.03
C ARG A 21 10.62 10.49 7.05
N GLY A 22 9.98 11.14 6.07
CA GLY A 22 9.19 10.48 5.04
C GLY A 22 9.99 9.46 4.21
N LEU A 23 11.32 9.59 4.16
CA LEU A 23 12.21 8.61 3.53
C LEU A 23 12.06 7.19 4.12
N ALA A 24 11.60 7.06 5.37
CA ALA A 24 11.32 5.76 5.98
C ALA A 24 10.23 4.96 5.22
N HIS A 25 9.32 5.63 4.51
CA HIS A 25 8.30 4.97 3.68
C HIS A 25 8.90 4.06 2.60
N ILE A 26 10.10 4.39 2.11
CA ILE A 26 10.83 3.57 1.12
C ILE A 26 11.14 2.18 1.71
N GLY A 27 11.57 2.11 2.98
CA GLY A 27 11.85 0.84 3.64
C GLY A 27 10.59 0.00 3.82
N VAL A 28 9.47 0.64 4.19
CA VAL A 28 8.17 -0.02 4.29
C VAL A 28 7.74 -0.60 2.95
N LEU A 29 7.80 0.21 1.88
CA LEU A 29 7.43 -0.24 0.52
C LEU A 29 8.28 -1.43 0.05
N LYS A 30 9.59 -1.42 0.33
CA LYS A 30 10.48 -2.55 0.00
C LYS A 30 10.02 -3.84 0.66
N VAL A 31 9.77 -3.83 1.97
CA VAL A 31 9.33 -5.03 2.69
C VAL A 31 7.97 -5.51 2.21
N LEU A 32 7.02 -4.60 1.93
CA LEU A 32 5.72 -5.00 1.39
C LEU A 32 5.85 -5.72 0.04
N ILE A 33 6.76 -5.27 -0.83
CA ILE A 33 7.04 -5.92 -2.11
C ILE A 33 7.75 -7.27 -1.90
N GLU A 34 8.75 -7.32 -1.03
CA GLU A 34 9.52 -8.55 -0.71
C GLU A 34 8.63 -9.66 -0.14
N GLU A 35 7.66 -9.30 0.70
CA GLU A 35 6.70 -10.23 1.30
C GLU A 35 5.49 -10.53 0.38
N GLY A 36 5.46 -9.98 -0.84
CA GLY A 36 4.39 -10.22 -1.80
C GLY A 36 3.03 -9.66 -1.37
N ILE A 37 3.02 -8.60 -0.55
CA ILE A 37 1.80 -7.92 -0.12
C ILE A 37 1.34 -6.97 -1.24
N PRO A 38 0.17 -7.22 -1.88
CA PRO A 38 -0.27 -6.40 -3.00
C PRO A 38 -0.79 -5.04 -2.52
N ILE A 39 -0.50 -3.98 -3.29
CA ILE A 39 -1.01 -2.63 -3.07
C ILE A 39 -1.77 -2.22 -4.33
N ASP A 40 -3.10 -2.15 -4.24
CA ASP A 40 -3.96 -1.77 -5.37
C ASP A 40 -4.09 -0.26 -5.51
N TYR A 41 -3.97 0.46 -4.39
CA TYR A 41 -4.08 1.90 -4.33
C TYR A 41 -3.05 2.48 -3.38
N ILE A 42 -2.51 3.64 -3.74
CA ILE A 42 -1.63 4.42 -2.87
C ILE A 42 -2.15 5.85 -2.77
N SER A 43 -2.12 6.42 -1.58
CA SER A 43 -2.32 7.84 -1.34
C SER A 43 -1.20 8.39 -0.48
N GLY A 44 -0.89 9.67 -0.64
CA GLY A 44 0.22 10.33 0.04
C GLY A 44 -0.13 11.77 0.38
N SER A 45 0.54 12.31 1.40
CA SER A 45 0.43 13.71 1.78
C SER A 45 1.80 14.32 1.97
N SER A 46 2.13 15.32 1.13
CA SER A 46 3.41 16.01 1.12
C SER A 46 4.62 15.08 0.86
N MET A 47 5.31 14.63 1.90
CA MET A 47 6.46 13.71 1.79
C MET A 47 6.06 12.22 1.83
N GLY A 48 4.79 11.94 2.11
CA GLY A 48 4.18 10.63 1.95
C GLY A 48 3.84 10.36 0.50
#